data_AF-A0A2R9AAQ3-F1
#
_entry.id   AF-A0A2R9AAQ3-F1
#
_cell.length_a   1.000
_cell.length_b   1.000
_cell.length_c   1.000
_cell.angle_alpha   90.00
_cell.angle_beta   90.00
_cell.angle_gamma   90.00
#
_symmetry.space_group_name_H-M   'P 1'
#
loop_
_entity.id
_entity.type
_entity.pdbx_description
1 polymer ?
#
loop_
_entity_poly.entity_id
_entity_poly.type
_entity_poly.pdbx_seq_one_letter_code
_entity_poly.pdbx_strand_id
1 'polypeptide(L)'
;MGIDKPDVRFVIHHSMSKSMENYYQESGRAGRDDMKADCILYYGFGDIFRISSMVVMENVGQQKLYEMVSYCQNISKCRRVLMAQHFDEVWNSEACNKMCDNCCKDSAFERKNITEYCRDLVKILKQAEELNEKLTPLKLIDSWMGKGAAKLRVAGVVAPTLPREDLEKIIAHFLIQQYLKEDYSFTAYATISYLKIGPKANLLNNEAHAITMQVTKSTQNSFRAESSQTCHSEQGDKKMEEKNSGNFQKKAANMLQQSGSKNTGAKKRKIDDA
;
A
#
# COMPACT_ATOMS: atom_id res chain seq x y z
N MET A 1 -14.30 -19.67 2.76
CA MET A 1 -13.82 -21.07 2.85
C MET A 1 -14.15 -21.78 1.55
N GLY A 2 -13.34 -22.74 1.10
CA GLY A 2 -13.67 -23.59 -0.06
C GLY A 2 -13.10 -23.21 -1.44
N ILE A 3 -12.14 -22.28 -1.53
CA ILE A 3 -11.39 -22.09 -2.79
C ILE A 3 -10.19 -23.04 -2.77
N ASP A 4 -10.22 -24.03 -3.66
CA ASP A 4 -9.16 -25.02 -3.86
C ASP A 4 -8.71 -25.13 -5.33
N LYS A 5 -8.87 -24.03 -6.09
CA LYS A 5 -8.33 -23.96 -7.45
C LYS A 5 -6.80 -23.94 -7.37
N PRO A 6 -6.08 -24.94 -7.92
CA PRO A 6 -4.64 -25.06 -7.73
C PRO A 6 -3.86 -24.00 -8.54
N ASP A 7 -4.39 -23.61 -9.69
CA ASP A 7 -3.73 -22.83 -10.73
C ASP A 7 -4.02 -21.31 -10.69
N VAL A 8 -4.25 -20.75 -9.50
CA VAL A 8 -4.41 -19.31 -9.34
C VAL A 8 -3.05 -18.61 -9.44
N ARG A 9 -2.84 -17.84 -10.51
CA ARG A 9 -1.55 -17.19 -10.82
C ARG A 9 -1.30 -15.86 -10.16
N PHE A 10 -2.34 -15.17 -9.73
CA PHE A 10 -2.18 -13.93 -8.99
C PHE A 10 -3.31 -13.72 -8.00
N VAL A 11 -2.99 -13.07 -6.89
CA VAL A 11 -3.95 -12.50 -5.94
C VAL A 11 -3.59 -11.03 -5.79
N ILE A 12 -4.56 -10.16 -6.07
CA ILE A 12 -4.42 -8.71 -5.93
C ILE A 12 -5.31 -8.23 -4.79
N HIS A 13 -4.68 -7.64 -3.79
CA HIS A 13 -5.34 -6.91 -2.71
C HIS A 13 -5.54 -5.47 -3.15
N HIS A 14 -6.78 -5.12 -3.54
CA HIS A 14 -7.16 -3.75 -3.86
C HIS A 14 -6.99 -2.80 -2.66
N SER A 15 -7.22 -3.31 -1.45
CA SER A 15 -6.99 -2.64 -0.19
C SER A 15 -6.29 -3.60 0.76
N MET A 16 -5.54 -3.08 1.73
CA MET A 16 -4.86 -3.94 2.70
C MET A 16 -5.84 -4.77 3.54
N SER A 17 -5.41 -5.94 3.98
CA SER A 17 -6.19 -6.79 4.88
C SER A 17 -6.28 -6.19 6.29
N LYS A 18 -7.17 -6.72 7.13
CA LYS A 18 -7.32 -6.26 8.52
C LYS A 18 -6.16 -6.66 9.46
N SER A 19 -5.39 -7.67 9.07
CA SER A 19 -4.27 -8.22 9.84
C SER A 19 -3.33 -9.02 8.95
N MET A 20 -2.14 -9.34 9.49
CA MET A 20 -1.15 -10.20 8.82
C MET A 20 -1.68 -11.61 8.57
N GLU A 21 -2.47 -12.19 9.50
CA GLU A 21 -3.02 -13.55 9.32
C GLU A 21 -4.03 -13.60 8.18
N ASN A 22 -4.89 -12.58 8.09
CA ASN A 22 -5.82 -12.43 6.98
C ASN A 22 -5.08 -12.31 5.66
N TYR A 23 -4.06 -11.44 5.58
CA TYR A 23 -3.27 -11.28 4.36
C TYR A 23 -2.57 -12.59 3.96
N TYR A 24 -1.97 -13.31 4.90
CA TYR A 24 -1.34 -14.61 4.66
C TYR A 24 -2.34 -15.64 4.12
N GLN A 25 -3.51 -15.76 4.76
CA GLN A 25 -4.54 -16.71 4.33
C GLN A 25 -5.15 -16.36 2.96
N GLU A 26 -5.34 -15.07 2.68
CA GLU A 26 -5.93 -14.58 1.44
C GLU A 26 -4.94 -14.72 0.27
N SER A 27 -3.69 -14.32 0.47
CA SER A 27 -2.62 -14.43 -0.55
C SER A 27 -2.18 -15.87 -0.79
N GLY A 28 -2.20 -16.74 0.22
CA GLY A 28 -1.93 -18.18 0.11
C GLY A 28 -2.96 -18.99 -0.69
N ARG A 29 -3.91 -18.31 -1.35
CA ARG A 29 -4.78 -18.91 -2.37
C ARG A 29 -4.09 -18.97 -3.75
N ALA A 30 -3.02 -18.21 -3.96
CA ALA A 30 -2.22 -18.26 -5.18
C ALA A 30 -1.25 -19.46 -5.16
N GLY A 31 -0.96 -20.05 -6.32
CA GLY A 31 0.18 -20.98 -6.46
C GLY A 31 0.06 -22.32 -5.71
N ARG A 32 -1.14 -22.89 -5.62
CA ARG A 32 -1.36 -24.18 -4.92
C ARG A 32 -0.91 -25.41 -5.71
N ASP A 33 -0.53 -25.22 -6.97
CA ASP A 33 0.19 -26.17 -7.82
C ASP A 33 1.73 -26.05 -7.67
N ASP A 34 2.21 -25.31 -6.67
CA ASP A 34 3.63 -25.03 -6.39
C ASP A 34 4.38 -24.29 -7.52
N MET A 35 3.66 -23.83 -8.54
CA MET A 35 4.19 -23.00 -9.61
C MET A 35 4.21 -21.53 -9.20
N LYS A 36 5.09 -20.74 -9.83
CA LYS A 36 5.19 -19.30 -9.56
C LYS A 36 3.83 -18.60 -9.67
N ALA A 37 3.56 -17.75 -8.70
CA ALA A 37 2.37 -16.91 -8.62
C ALA A 37 2.70 -15.59 -7.90
N ASP A 38 1.94 -14.54 -8.20
CA ASP A 38 2.18 -13.20 -7.69
C ASP A 38 1.13 -12.76 -6.67
N CYS A 39 1.59 -12.19 -5.56
CA CYS A 39 0.72 -11.61 -4.53
C CYS A 39 1.03 -10.11 -4.42
N ILE A 40 0.10 -9.27 -4.89
CA ILE A 40 0.30 -7.82 -5.01
C ILE A 40 -0.68 -7.11 -4.08
N LEU A 41 -0.17 -6.26 -3.20
CA LEU A 41 -0.99 -5.45 -2.29
C LEU A 41 -0.84 -3.96 -2.61
N TYR A 42 -1.97 -3.31 -2.90
CA TYR A 42 -2.05 -1.86 -2.99
C TYR A 42 -2.31 -1.27 -1.60
N TYR A 43 -1.44 -0.37 -1.17
CA TYR A 43 -1.54 0.32 0.11
C TYR A 43 -2.01 1.76 -0.11
N GLY A 44 -3.11 2.13 0.53
CA GLY A 44 -3.63 3.50 0.56
C GLY A 44 -3.76 4.01 1.99
N PHE A 45 -3.40 5.28 2.22
CA PHE A 45 -3.50 5.90 3.54
C PHE A 45 -4.93 5.93 4.10
N GLY A 46 -5.92 6.18 3.24
CA GLY A 46 -7.34 6.17 3.63
C GLY A 46 -7.85 4.80 4.11
N ASP A 47 -7.22 3.71 3.68
CA ASP A 47 -7.64 2.36 4.07
C ASP A 47 -7.41 2.07 5.55
N ILE A 48 -6.42 2.74 6.16
CA ILE A 48 -6.14 2.62 7.61
C ILE A 48 -7.42 2.94 8.37
N PHE A 49 -7.97 4.13 8.15
CA PHE A 49 -9.10 4.64 8.92
C PHE A 49 -10.40 3.93 8.59
N ARG A 50 -10.58 3.52 7.32
CA ARG A 50 -11.75 2.74 6.92
C ARG A 50 -11.80 1.39 7.63
N ILE A 51 -10.67 0.67 7.69
CA ILE A 51 -10.60 -0.63 8.35
C ILE A 51 -10.63 -0.46 9.87
N SER A 52 -9.93 0.55 10.41
CA SER A 52 -9.88 0.80 11.85
C SER A 52 -11.28 1.05 12.43
N SER A 53 -12.11 1.85 11.76
CA SER A 53 -13.52 2.04 12.12
C SER A 53 -14.36 0.75 12.13
N MET A 54 -14.04 -0.23 11.27
CA MET A 54 -14.74 -1.52 11.21
C MET A 54 -14.31 -2.48 12.32
N VAL A 55 -13.03 -2.44 12.71
CA VAL A 55 -12.45 -3.35 13.73
C VAL A 55 -12.43 -2.73 15.13
N VAL A 56 -13.04 -1.55 15.33
CA VAL A 56 -13.07 -0.84 16.62
C VAL A 56 -13.67 -1.66 17.77
N MET A 57 -14.58 -2.58 17.47
CA MET A 57 -15.21 -3.47 18.46
C MET A 57 -14.42 -4.78 18.68
N GLU A 58 -13.39 -5.05 17.88
CA GLU A 58 -12.51 -6.21 18.08
C GLU A 58 -11.44 -5.86 19.13
N ASN A 59 -11.30 -6.66 20.19
CA ASN A 59 -10.38 -6.38 21.32
C ASN A 59 -8.95 -5.98 20.92
N VAL A 60 -8.40 -6.62 19.88
CA VAL A 60 -7.05 -6.37 19.35
C VAL A 60 -7.08 -5.97 17.86
N GLY A 61 -8.24 -5.55 17.36
CA GLY A 61 -8.44 -5.23 15.95
C GLY A 61 -7.50 -4.13 15.46
N GLN A 62 -7.41 -3.04 16.21
CA GLN A 62 -6.53 -1.92 15.86
C GLN A 62 -5.05 -2.32 15.91
N GLN A 63 -4.63 -3.10 16.91
CA GLN A 63 -3.25 -3.56 17.01
C GLN A 63 -2.85 -4.40 15.78
N LYS A 64 -3.69 -5.38 15.42
CA LYS A 64 -3.48 -6.22 14.24
C LYS A 64 -3.45 -5.43 12.93
N LEU A 65 -4.30 -4.42 12.82
CA LEU A 65 -4.27 -3.50 11.68
C LEU A 65 -2.95 -2.73 11.61
N TYR A 66 -2.44 -2.23 12.74
CA TYR A 66 -1.17 -1.51 12.77
C TYR A 66 0.04 -2.38 12.42
N GLU A 67 0.01 -3.67 12.74
CA GLU A 67 0.99 -4.65 12.27
C GLU A 67 0.96 -4.78 10.74
N MET A 68 -0.24 -4.85 10.14
CA MET A 68 -0.41 -4.86 8.68
C MET A 68 0.08 -3.55 8.03
N VAL A 69 -0.21 -2.39 8.65
CA VAL A 69 0.31 -1.09 8.19
C VAL A 69 1.84 -1.05 8.27
N SER A 70 2.43 -1.61 9.32
CA SER A 70 3.89 -1.72 9.47
C SER A 70 4.52 -2.55 8.35
N TYR A 71 3.89 -3.66 7.96
CA TYR A 71 4.28 -4.46 6.79
C TYR A 71 4.26 -3.62 5.50
N CYS A 72 3.18 -2.88 5.25
CA CYS A 72 3.05 -2.01 4.07
C CYS A 72 4.11 -0.89 4.04
N GLN A 73 4.47 -0.32 5.20
CA GLN A 73 5.46 0.76 5.28
C GLN A 73 6.91 0.28 5.10
N ASN A 74 7.18 -1.01 5.26
CA ASN A 74 8.53 -1.56 5.22
C ASN A 74 9.08 -1.62 3.78
N ILE A 75 10.23 -0.99 3.56
CA ILE A 75 10.89 -0.89 2.25
C ILE A 75 12.18 -1.69 2.12
N SER A 76 12.66 -2.32 3.20
CA SER A 76 14.00 -2.92 3.26
C SER A 76 14.03 -4.37 3.73
N LYS A 77 13.17 -4.76 4.68
CA LYS A 77 13.12 -6.14 5.18
C LYS A 77 12.43 -7.05 4.17
N CYS A 78 12.94 -8.26 4.02
CA CYS A 78 12.32 -9.33 3.25
C CYS A 78 10.86 -9.55 3.71
N ARG A 79 9.92 -9.71 2.77
CA ARG A 79 8.50 -9.94 3.08
C ARG A 79 8.27 -11.22 3.89
N ARG A 80 8.99 -12.31 3.56
CA ARG A 80 8.91 -13.59 4.31
C ARG A 80 9.46 -13.47 5.73
N VAL A 81 10.51 -12.67 5.95
CA VAL A 81 11.02 -12.39 7.31
C VAL A 81 9.98 -11.66 8.15
N LEU A 82 9.28 -10.67 7.58
CA LEU A 82 8.22 -9.95 8.28
C LEU A 82 7.05 -10.88 8.65
N MET A 83 6.68 -11.80 7.76
CA MET A 83 5.66 -12.82 8.05
C MET A 83 6.13 -13.80 9.12
N ALA A 84 7.35 -14.34 9.02
CA ALA A 84 7.89 -15.27 10.00
C ALA A 84 7.98 -14.66 11.40
N GLN A 85 8.36 -13.38 11.51
CA GLN A 85 8.33 -12.62 12.77
C GLN A 85 6.94 -12.53 13.39
N HIS A 86 5.89 -12.50 12.57
CA HIS A 86 4.51 -12.44 13.04
C HIS A 86 4.01 -13.78 13.58
N PHE A 87 4.46 -14.89 12.99
CA PHE A 87 4.08 -16.25 13.39
C PHE A 87 5.07 -16.90 14.37
N ASP A 88 6.02 -16.12 14.92
CA ASP A 88 7.09 -16.60 15.79
C ASP A 88 7.91 -17.76 15.18
N GLU A 89 8.09 -17.74 13.86
CA GLU A 89 8.86 -18.74 13.12
C GLU A 89 10.32 -18.31 12.91
N VAL A 90 11.24 -19.27 12.99
CA VAL A 90 12.66 -19.04 12.68
C VAL A 90 12.85 -19.10 11.18
N TRP A 91 13.28 -17.99 10.57
CA TRP A 91 13.45 -17.89 9.11
C TRP A 91 14.86 -17.44 8.70
N ASN A 92 15.47 -18.18 7.77
CA ASN A 92 16.70 -17.74 7.10
C ASN A 92 16.36 -16.76 5.98
N SER A 93 16.80 -15.50 6.11
CA SER A 93 16.55 -14.44 5.13
C SER A 93 17.03 -14.78 3.72
N GLU A 94 18.10 -15.57 3.58
CA GLU A 94 18.68 -15.97 2.30
C GLU A 94 17.77 -16.94 1.53
N ALA A 95 16.95 -17.73 2.24
CA ALA A 95 16.01 -18.68 1.63
C ALA A 95 14.85 -18.00 0.86
N CYS A 96 14.75 -16.67 0.89
CA CYS A 96 13.78 -15.94 0.06
C CYS A 96 14.12 -16.04 -1.43
N ASN A 97 15.38 -16.23 -1.82
CA ASN A 97 15.80 -16.42 -3.22
C ASN A 97 15.26 -15.36 -4.20
N LYS A 98 15.28 -14.07 -3.81
CA LYS A 98 14.74 -12.94 -4.59
C LYS A 98 13.26 -13.11 -5.01
N MET A 99 12.44 -13.75 -4.17
CA MET A 99 11.00 -13.94 -4.40
C MET A 99 10.13 -12.90 -3.69
N CYS A 100 10.63 -11.69 -3.43
CA CYS A 100 9.82 -10.56 -2.97
C CYS A 100 10.43 -9.22 -3.41
N ASP A 101 9.59 -8.20 -3.53
CA ASP A 101 9.96 -6.84 -3.94
C ASP A 101 11.19 -6.28 -3.20
N ASN A 102 11.22 -6.38 -1.87
CA ASN A 102 12.31 -5.82 -1.06
C ASN A 102 13.64 -6.56 -1.26
N CYS A 103 13.61 -7.88 -1.51
CA CYS A 103 14.83 -8.65 -1.83
C CYS A 103 15.35 -8.39 -3.25
N CYS A 104 14.53 -7.80 -4.12
CA CYS A 104 14.90 -7.44 -5.48
C CYS A 104 15.37 -5.99 -5.62
N LYS A 105 15.36 -5.20 -4.54
CA LYS A 105 15.84 -3.82 -4.55
C LYS A 105 17.35 -3.76 -4.33
N ASP A 106 18.03 -2.98 -5.17
CA ASP A 106 19.46 -2.67 -5.02
C ASP A 106 19.69 -1.29 -4.35
N SER A 107 18.62 -0.64 -3.90
CA SER A 107 18.70 0.69 -3.28
C SER A 107 19.31 0.65 -1.88
N ALA A 108 20.20 1.60 -1.60
CA ALA A 108 20.65 1.86 -0.24
C ALA A 108 19.60 2.68 0.55
N PHE A 109 19.56 2.51 1.86
CA PHE A 109 18.63 3.19 2.75
C PHE A 109 19.37 4.05 3.79
N GLU A 110 18.70 5.08 4.28
CA GLU A 110 19.17 5.91 5.40
C GLU A 110 18.05 6.20 6.39
N ARG A 111 18.42 6.64 7.59
CA ARG A 111 17.49 7.07 8.63
C ARG A 111 17.31 8.58 8.54
N LYS A 112 16.13 9.02 8.12
CA LYS A 112 15.75 10.44 8.11
C LYS A 112 15.15 10.82 9.45
N ASN A 113 15.65 11.89 10.07
CA ASN A 113 15.02 12.48 11.24
C ASN A 113 13.73 13.21 10.81
N ILE A 114 12.62 12.84 11.43
CA ILE A 114 11.28 13.39 11.15
C ILE A 114 10.63 13.98 12.42
N THR A 115 11.42 14.26 13.45
CA THR A 115 10.94 14.72 14.76
C THR A 115 10.18 16.05 14.65
N GLU A 116 10.71 17.00 13.89
CA GLU A 116 10.09 18.32 13.73
C GLU A 116 8.71 18.24 13.07
N TYR A 117 8.53 17.32 12.11
CA TYR A 117 7.20 17.07 11.52
C TYR A 117 6.20 16.58 12.57
N CYS A 118 6.65 15.73 13.52
CA CYS A 118 5.79 15.30 14.61
C CYS A 118 5.43 16.47 15.53
N ARG A 119 6.39 17.33 15.88
CA ARG A 119 6.15 18.53 16.70
C ARG A 119 5.14 19.47 16.05
N ASP A 120 5.27 19.68 14.74
CA ASP A 120 4.36 20.53 13.97
C ASP A 120 2.93 19.99 13.92
N LEU A 121 2.75 18.69 13.66
CA LEU A 121 1.44 18.05 13.70
C LEU A 121 0.82 18.11 15.11
N VAL A 122 1.63 17.97 16.15
CA VAL A 122 1.17 18.13 17.54
C VAL A 122 0.72 19.57 17.82
N LYS A 123 1.41 20.60 17.30
CA LYS A 123 0.95 22.00 17.41
C LYS A 123 -0.43 22.19 16.77
N ILE A 124 -0.63 21.63 15.56
CA ILE A 124 -1.93 21.69 14.85
C ILE A 124 -3.03 21.02 15.68
N LEU A 125 -2.76 19.83 16.24
CA LEU A 125 -3.73 19.10 17.06
C LEU A 125 -4.05 19.81 18.38
N LYS A 126 -3.05 20.42 19.05
CA LYS A 126 -3.27 21.24 20.25
C LYS A 126 -4.16 22.44 19.96
N GLN A 127 -3.86 23.20 18.90
CA GLN A 127 -4.70 24.34 18.51
C GLN A 127 -6.13 23.91 18.17
N ALA A 128 -6.30 22.77 17.48
CA ALA A 128 -7.63 22.26 17.17
C ALA A 128 -8.42 21.89 18.44
N GLU A 129 -7.77 21.29 19.44
CA GLU A 129 -8.38 20.99 20.74
C GLU A 129 -8.80 22.26 21.49
N GLU A 130 -7.95 23.30 21.52
CA GLU A 130 -8.27 24.61 22.11
C GLU A 130 -9.47 25.30 21.42
N LEU A 131 -9.63 25.08 20.12
CA LEU A 131 -10.75 25.56 19.31
C LEU A 131 -11.99 24.65 19.37
N ASN A 132 -11.96 23.55 20.15
CA ASN A 132 -13.01 22.53 20.20
C ASN A 132 -13.33 21.90 18.82
N GLU A 133 -12.31 21.75 17.97
CA GLU A 133 -12.40 21.19 16.62
C GLU A 133 -11.81 19.78 16.55
N LYS A 134 -12.53 18.84 15.91
CA LYS A 134 -12.04 17.48 15.66
C LYS A 134 -11.42 17.39 14.26
N LEU A 135 -10.19 16.90 14.18
CA LEU A 135 -9.46 16.76 12.90
C LEU A 135 -9.51 15.33 12.39
N THR A 136 -10.12 15.16 11.21
CA THR A 136 -9.95 13.93 10.43
C THR A 136 -8.52 13.89 9.86
N PRO A 137 -8.01 12.72 9.47
CA PRO A 137 -6.69 12.62 8.83
C PRO A 137 -6.54 13.55 7.61
N LEU A 138 -7.61 13.68 6.82
CA LEU A 138 -7.67 14.61 5.69
C LEU A 138 -7.50 16.07 6.14
N LYS A 139 -8.25 16.51 7.17
CA LYS A 139 -8.12 17.87 7.70
C LYS A 139 -6.73 18.14 8.28
N LEU A 140 -6.11 17.15 8.91
CA LEU A 140 -4.76 17.27 9.46
C LEU A 140 -3.72 17.46 8.35
N ILE A 141 -3.77 16.64 7.29
CA ILE A 141 -2.89 16.78 6.11
C ILE A 141 -3.10 18.14 5.45
N ASP A 142 -4.36 18.54 5.23
CA ASP A 142 -4.66 19.80 4.58
C ASP A 142 -4.13 20.99 5.39
N SER A 143 -4.32 20.99 6.71
CA SER A 143 -3.75 22.03 7.60
C SER A 143 -2.22 22.05 7.51
N TRP A 144 -1.57 20.89 7.58
CA TRP A 144 -0.11 20.78 7.50
C TRP A 144 0.43 21.33 6.18
N MET A 145 -0.24 21.03 5.06
CA MET A 145 0.07 21.54 3.72
C MET A 145 -0.29 23.02 3.50
N GLY A 146 -0.78 23.73 4.52
CA GLY A 146 -1.22 25.12 4.41
C GLY A 146 -2.53 25.32 3.63
N LYS A 147 -3.31 24.24 3.46
CA LYS A 147 -4.61 24.19 2.79
C LYS A 147 -5.75 24.11 3.82
N GLY A 148 -6.96 23.74 3.40
CA GLY A 148 -8.12 23.58 4.28
C GLY A 148 -8.58 24.88 4.96
N ALA A 149 -9.36 24.76 6.03
CA ALA A 149 -9.89 25.90 6.77
C ALA A 149 -8.77 26.69 7.46
N ALA A 150 -8.68 28.00 7.20
CA ALA A 150 -7.60 28.85 7.69
C ALA A 150 -7.44 28.84 9.22
N LYS A 151 -8.55 28.75 9.97
CA LYS A 151 -8.56 28.67 11.44
C LYS A 151 -7.85 27.44 12.01
N LEU A 152 -7.69 26.39 11.21
CA LEU A 152 -7.04 25.13 11.62
C LEU A 152 -5.54 25.12 11.30
N ARG A 153 -5.02 26.15 10.63
CA ARG A 153 -3.60 26.29 10.30
C ARG A 153 -2.86 26.95 11.47
N VAL A 154 -1.61 26.56 11.68
CA VAL A 154 -0.73 27.12 12.71
C VAL A 154 0.33 28.01 12.05
N ALA A 155 0.49 29.23 12.54
CA ALA A 155 1.54 30.13 12.05
C ALA A 155 2.94 29.53 12.30
N GLY A 156 3.82 29.60 11.30
CA GLY A 156 5.18 29.06 11.39
C GLY A 156 5.32 27.56 11.14
N VAL A 157 4.22 26.83 10.95
CA VAL A 157 4.25 25.44 10.48
C VAL A 157 4.27 25.43 8.95
N VAL A 158 5.32 24.85 8.38
CA VAL A 158 5.50 24.73 6.93
C VAL A 158 5.66 23.26 6.58
N ALA A 159 4.75 22.71 5.79
CA ALA A 159 4.92 21.35 5.28
C ALA A 159 6.19 21.26 4.42
N PRO A 160 6.91 20.13 4.50
CA PRO A 160 8.04 19.89 3.61
C PRO A 160 7.55 19.75 2.16
N THR A 161 8.42 20.10 1.22
CA THR A 161 8.17 19.95 -0.22
C THR A 161 8.33 18.48 -0.64
N LEU A 162 7.42 17.64 -0.15
CA LEU A 162 7.33 16.21 -0.45
C LEU A 162 5.99 15.90 -1.14
N PRO A 163 5.90 14.82 -1.93
CA PRO A 163 4.64 14.30 -2.43
C PRO A 163 3.66 14.01 -1.30
N ARG A 164 2.35 14.04 -1.60
CA ARG A 164 1.31 13.81 -0.60
C ARG A 164 1.43 12.43 0.05
N GLU A 165 1.80 11.43 -0.74
CA GLU A 165 1.98 10.04 -0.32
C GLU A 165 3.08 9.91 0.75
N ASP A 166 4.14 10.72 0.66
CA ASP A 166 5.20 10.76 1.65
C ASP A 166 4.75 11.42 2.96
N LEU A 167 3.92 12.46 2.88
CA LEU A 167 3.30 13.09 4.05
C LEU A 167 2.35 12.11 4.76
N GLU A 168 1.54 11.40 3.97
CA GLU A 168 0.64 10.34 4.45
C GLU A 168 1.43 9.22 5.13
N LYS A 169 2.55 8.78 4.54
CA LYS A 169 3.45 7.79 5.14
C LYS A 169 4.05 8.27 6.46
N ILE A 170 4.47 9.53 6.55
CA ILE A 170 4.99 10.13 7.79
C ILE A 170 3.93 10.12 8.90
N ILE A 171 2.69 10.51 8.58
CA ILE A 171 1.58 10.50 9.55
C ILE A 171 1.25 9.07 9.98
N ALA A 172 1.17 8.13 9.02
CA ALA A 172 0.95 6.72 9.32
C ALA A 172 2.05 6.16 10.23
N HIS A 173 3.31 6.56 10.03
CA HIS A 173 4.43 6.20 10.90
C HIS A 173 4.21 6.70 12.34
N PHE A 174 3.86 7.97 12.54
CA PHE A 174 3.57 8.50 13.88
C PHE A 174 2.37 7.85 14.54
N LEU A 175 1.37 7.46 13.76
CA LEU A 175 0.19 6.76 14.24
C LEU A 175 0.53 5.36 14.78
N ILE A 176 1.18 4.52 13.99
CA ILE A 176 1.55 3.16 14.46
C ILE A 176 2.61 3.21 15.57
N GLN A 177 3.43 4.27 15.63
CA GLN A 177 4.40 4.47 16.72
C GLN A 177 3.78 5.07 17.99
N GLN A 178 2.50 5.42 17.99
CA GLN A 178 1.75 5.98 19.12
C GLN A 178 2.15 7.42 19.54
N TYR A 179 2.80 8.18 18.66
CA TYR A 179 2.91 9.64 18.83
C TYR A 179 1.59 10.34 18.50
N LEU A 180 0.83 9.77 17.56
CA LEU A 180 -0.57 10.09 17.29
C LEU A 180 -1.43 8.88 17.68
N LYS A 181 -2.72 9.12 17.93
CA LYS A 181 -3.71 8.06 18.14
C LYS A 181 -5.01 8.38 17.42
N GLU A 182 -5.80 7.35 17.15
CA GLU A 182 -7.17 7.52 16.67
C GLU A 182 -8.13 7.83 17.82
N ASP A 183 -9.16 8.62 17.52
CA ASP A 183 -10.30 8.95 18.37
C ASP A 183 -11.58 8.70 17.57
N TYR A 184 -12.37 7.71 17.98
CA TYR A 184 -13.56 7.31 17.24
C TYR A 184 -14.78 8.13 17.67
N SER A 185 -15.64 8.45 16.71
CA SER A 185 -16.96 9.00 16.96
C SER A 185 -18.01 8.13 16.31
N PHE A 186 -18.96 7.65 17.12
CA PHE A 186 -20.13 6.93 16.65
C PHE A 186 -21.20 7.94 16.24
N THR A 187 -21.56 7.91 14.96
CA THR A 187 -22.70 8.66 14.43
C THR A 187 -23.84 7.68 14.14
N ALA A 188 -25.01 8.18 13.75
CA ALA A 188 -26.19 7.34 13.48
C ALA A 188 -25.93 6.20 12.47
N TYR A 189 -24.99 6.39 11.53
CA TYR A 189 -24.77 5.46 10.42
C TYR A 189 -23.31 5.04 10.20
N ALA A 190 -22.36 5.63 10.92
CA ALA A 190 -20.95 5.36 10.70
C ALA A 190 -20.10 5.63 11.95
N THR A 191 -19.02 4.86 12.07
CA THR A 191 -17.90 5.16 12.97
C THR A 191 -16.84 5.93 12.20
N ILE A 192 -16.50 7.13 12.67
CA ILE A 192 -15.53 8.02 12.03
C ILE A 192 -14.27 8.10 12.89
N SER A 193 -13.09 7.92 12.29
CA SER A 193 -11.80 8.16 12.94
C SER A 193 -11.38 9.63 12.85
N TYR A 194 -11.02 10.20 14.00
CA TYR A 194 -10.25 11.44 14.13
C TYR A 194 -8.84 11.13 14.62
N LEU A 195 -7.92 12.07 14.45
CA LEU A 195 -6.57 11.98 15.02
C LEU A 195 -6.45 12.88 16.25
N LYS A 196 -5.78 12.38 17.27
CA LYS A 196 -5.40 13.11 18.49
C LYS A 196 -3.95 12.85 18.85
N ILE A 197 -3.46 13.64 19.80
CA ILE A 197 -2.13 13.46 20.40
C ILE A 197 -2.09 12.09 21.09
N GLY A 198 -1.08 11.29 20.72
CA GLY A 198 -0.91 9.93 21.19
C GLY A 198 -0.13 9.83 22.52
N PRO A 199 -0.11 8.65 23.15
CA PRO A 199 0.55 8.44 24.44
C PRO A 199 2.04 8.75 24.46
N LYS A 200 2.77 8.53 23.35
CA LYS A 200 4.22 8.78 23.27
C LYS A 200 4.59 10.23 22.91
N ALA A 201 3.61 11.10 22.70
CA ALA A 201 3.88 12.51 22.39
C ALA A 201 4.58 13.24 23.54
N ASN A 202 4.41 12.79 24.79
CA ASN A 202 5.12 13.32 25.96
C ASN A 202 6.64 13.17 25.87
N LEU A 203 7.15 12.19 25.10
CA LEU A 203 8.58 12.00 24.88
C LEU A 203 9.20 13.18 24.12
N LEU A 204 8.40 13.92 23.35
CA LEU A 204 8.84 15.13 22.65
C LEU A 204 9.17 16.27 23.61
N ASN A 205 8.78 16.20 24.89
CA ASN A 205 9.19 17.20 25.89
C ASN A 205 10.72 17.19 26.08
N ASN A 206 11.38 16.07 25.82
CA ASN A 206 12.83 16.00 25.75
C ASN A 206 13.31 16.50 24.38
N GLU A 207 14.14 17.55 24.39
CA GLU A 207 14.72 18.12 23.16
C GLU A 207 15.65 17.15 22.43
N ALA A 208 16.28 16.23 23.16
CA ALA A 208 17.16 15.20 22.57
C ALA A 208 16.39 14.01 21.97
N HIS A 209 15.06 13.94 22.15
CA HIS A 209 14.26 12.84 21.62
C HIS A 209 14.20 12.89 20.09
N ALA A 210 14.52 11.78 19.44
CA ALA A 210 14.61 11.70 17.99
C ALA A 210 13.70 10.61 17.41
N ILE A 211 12.84 11.00 16.48
CA ILE A 211 12.02 10.10 15.68
C ILE A 211 12.66 9.96 14.31
N THR A 212 12.95 8.72 13.90
CA THR A 212 13.61 8.45 12.63
C THR A 212 12.84 7.42 11.81
N MET A 213 12.71 7.68 10.51
CA MET A 213 12.08 6.80 9.54
C MET A 213 13.07 6.42 8.44
N GLN A 214 13.01 5.18 7.98
CA GLN A 214 13.86 4.72 6.89
C GLN A 214 13.36 5.27 5.55
N VAL A 215 14.27 5.82 4.76
CA VAL A 215 14.02 6.33 3.40
C VAL A 215 15.08 5.78 2.45
N THR A 216 14.79 5.76 1.15
CA THR A 216 15.78 5.43 0.12
C THR A 216 16.79 6.56 -0.01
N LYS A 217 18.08 6.25 -0.06
CA LYS A 217 19.12 7.25 -0.34
C LYS A 217 18.96 7.75 -1.77
N SER A 218 18.97 9.07 -1.94
CA SER A 218 19.06 9.66 -3.27
C SER A 218 20.46 9.39 -3.82
N THR A 219 20.55 8.57 -4.87
CA THR A 219 21.78 8.44 -5.64
C THR A 219 21.89 9.68 -6.53
N GLN A 220 22.59 10.71 -6.06
CA GLN A 220 23.15 11.72 -6.95
C GLN A 220 24.23 11.00 -7.78
N ASN A 221 23.86 10.43 -8.93
CA ASN A 221 24.80 10.11 -10.01
C ASN A 221 24.07 9.87 -11.33
N SER A 222 24.29 10.81 -12.25
CA SER A 222 24.60 10.61 -13.67
C SER A 222 23.98 9.38 -14.36
N PHE A 223 23.10 9.67 -15.31
CA PHE A 223 22.72 8.77 -16.41
C PHE A 223 23.94 7.99 -16.93
N ARG A 224 23.97 6.69 -16.62
CA ARG A 224 24.47 5.68 -17.55
C ARG A 224 23.31 4.73 -17.80
N ALA A 225 22.74 4.87 -18.98
CA ALA A 225 21.82 3.89 -19.52
C ALA A 225 22.61 2.61 -19.79
N GLU A 226 22.41 1.60 -18.95
CA GLU A 226 22.64 0.22 -19.35
C GLU A 226 21.29 -0.49 -19.40
N SER A 227 21.05 -1.08 -20.57
CA SER A 227 19.79 -1.66 -21.00
C SER A 227 19.29 -2.75 -20.06
N SER A 228 17.99 -2.74 -19.82
CA SER A 228 17.22 -3.83 -19.22
C SER A 228 17.50 -5.17 -19.91
N GLN A 229 18.32 -6.02 -19.27
CA GLN A 229 18.33 -7.43 -19.58
C GLN A 229 17.10 -8.08 -18.95
N THR A 230 16.12 -8.36 -19.81
CA THR A 230 15.08 -9.35 -19.59
C THR A 230 15.70 -10.68 -19.20
N CYS A 231 15.32 -11.23 -18.05
CA CYS A 231 15.74 -12.55 -17.61
C CYS A 231 14.99 -13.64 -18.39
N HIS A 232 15.53 -14.00 -19.56
CA HIS A 232 15.33 -15.31 -20.16
C HIS A 232 16.45 -16.27 -19.72
N SER A 233 16.07 -17.46 -19.30
CA SER A 233 16.89 -18.68 -19.33
C SER A 233 15.91 -19.85 -19.25
N GLU A 234 15.49 -20.38 -20.40
CA GLU A 234 16.08 -21.55 -21.08
C GLU A 234 15.82 -22.88 -20.37
N GLN A 235 15.14 -23.74 -21.12
CA GLN A 235 14.71 -25.09 -20.81
C GLN A 235 15.91 -26.04 -20.72
N GLY A 236 15.87 -26.95 -19.74
CA GLY A 236 16.58 -28.20 -19.80
C GLY A 236 15.56 -29.34 -19.85
N ASP A 237 15.36 -29.94 -21.02
CA ASP A 237 14.83 -31.30 -21.09
C ASP A 237 15.43 -32.07 -22.28
N LYS A 238 16.06 -33.19 -21.94
CA LYS A 238 16.61 -34.16 -22.89
C LYS A 238 15.56 -35.24 -23.15
N LYS A 239 15.22 -35.49 -24.42
CA LYS A 239 14.95 -36.84 -24.96
C LYS A 239 14.93 -36.85 -26.50
N MET A 240 15.68 -37.82 -27.07
CA MET A 240 15.54 -38.41 -28.42
C MET A 240 14.08 -38.85 -28.65
N GLU A 241 13.49 -38.93 -29.85
CA GLU A 241 13.99 -39.59 -31.07
C GLU A 241 13.06 -39.30 -32.29
N GLU A 242 13.68 -39.26 -33.47
CA GLU A 242 13.23 -39.56 -34.85
C GLU A 242 11.97 -39.01 -35.58
N LYS A 243 12.27 -38.36 -36.71
CA LYS A 243 11.73 -38.47 -38.10
C LYS A 243 10.22 -38.40 -38.34
N ASN A 244 9.77 -37.36 -39.05
CA ASN A 244 9.51 -37.49 -40.49
C ASN A 244 9.32 -36.15 -41.21
N SER A 245 9.74 -36.13 -42.47
CA SER A 245 9.68 -35.06 -43.46
C SER A 245 8.26 -34.65 -43.89
N GLY A 246 8.04 -33.37 -44.16
CA GLY A 246 6.79 -32.87 -44.76
C GLY A 246 6.86 -31.38 -45.11
N ASN A 247 7.40 -31.08 -46.28
CA ASN A 247 7.52 -29.78 -46.91
C ASN A 247 6.12 -29.28 -47.34
N PHE A 248 5.65 -28.08 -46.94
CA PHE A 248 4.64 -27.35 -47.73
C PHE A 248 4.75 -25.83 -47.55
N GLN A 249 4.87 -25.17 -48.69
CA GLN A 249 5.08 -23.74 -48.87
C GLN A 249 3.80 -22.91 -48.66
N LYS A 250 4.03 -21.67 -48.22
CA LYS A 250 3.39 -20.39 -48.59
C LYS A 250 1.94 -20.42 -49.10
N LYS A 251 1.11 -19.57 -48.49
CA LYS A 251 0.42 -18.48 -49.21
C LYS A 251 -0.19 -17.44 -48.27
N ALA A 252 0.29 -16.22 -48.39
CA ALA A 252 -0.44 -15.00 -48.06
C ALA A 252 -1.15 -14.53 -49.35
N ALA A 253 -2.40 -14.09 -49.25
CA ALA A 253 -3.00 -13.08 -50.14
C ALA A 253 -4.39 -12.62 -49.65
N ASN A 254 -4.52 -11.29 -49.66
CA ASN A 254 -5.68 -10.41 -49.53
C ASN A 254 -6.99 -10.81 -50.24
N MET A 255 -8.13 -10.39 -49.68
CA MET A 255 -9.20 -9.62 -50.35
C MET A 255 -10.09 -8.97 -49.25
N LEU A 256 -10.15 -7.65 -49.13
CA LEU A 256 -10.95 -6.64 -49.85
C LEU A 256 -12.44 -6.58 -49.47
N GLN A 257 -12.79 -5.37 -49.04
CA GLN A 257 -14.07 -4.76 -48.68
C GLN A 257 -15.22 -4.97 -49.67
N GLN A 258 -16.45 -5.01 -49.14
CA GLN A 258 -17.65 -4.30 -49.61
C GLN A 258 -18.70 -4.38 -48.48
N SER A 259 -18.99 -3.28 -47.76
CA SER A 259 -20.06 -2.30 -47.98
C SER A 259 -21.50 -2.83 -47.86
N GLY A 260 -22.24 -2.34 -46.87
CA GLY A 260 -23.68 -2.58 -46.72
C GLY A 260 -24.30 -1.78 -45.58
N SER A 261 -24.49 -0.47 -45.82
CA SER A 261 -25.26 0.44 -44.97
C SER A 261 -26.75 0.06 -44.96
N LYS A 262 -27.39 0.06 -43.77
CA LYS A 262 -28.79 0.50 -43.61
C LYS A 262 -29.07 0.92 -42.16
N ASN A 263 -29.44 2.19 -42.06
CA ASN A 263 -29.86 2.93 -40.88
C ASN A 263 -31.37 2.73 -40.62
N THR A 264 -31.81 3.08 -39.41
CA THR A 264 -33.14 3.57 -38.96
C THR A 264 -33.78 2.80 -37.80
N GLY A 265 -34.22 3.56 -36.78
CA GLY A 265 -35.28 3.13 -35.87
C GLY A 265 -35.20 3.58 -34.40
N ALA A 266 -35.18 4.89 -34.11
CA ALA A 266 -35.42 5.41 -32.76
C ALA A 266 -36.90 5.28 -32.36
N LYS A 267 -37.21 4.87 -31.11
CA LYS A 267 -38.50 5.12 -30.45
C LYS A 267 -38.33 5.32 -28.93
N LYS A 268 -38.65 6.54 -28.48
CA LYS A 268 -38.90 6.97 -27.09
C LYS A 268 -40.31 6.51 -26.63
N ARG A 269 -40.47 6.20 -25.34
CA ARG A 269 -41.72 6.28 -24.52
C ARG A 269 -41.29 6.68 -23.09
N LYS A 270 -41.54 7.90 -22.58
CA LYS A 270 -42.68 8.37 -21.72
C LYS A 270 -43.05 7.35 -20.63
N ILE A 271 -42.66 7.52 -19.36
CA ILE A 271 -43.28 8.32 -18.25
C ILE A 271 -44.79 8.15 -18.17
N ASP A 272 -45.26 7.57 -17.06
CA ASP A 272 -46.48 7.96 -16.32
C ASP A 272 -46.30 7.56 -14.83
N ASP A 273 -46.60 8.53 -13.95
CA ASP A 273 -46.72 8.40 -12.49
C ASP A 273 -48.10 7.86 -12.10
N ALA A 274 -48.16 7.07 -11.03
CA ALA A 274 -49.31 6.91 -10.12
C ALA A 274 -48.81 6.43 -8.76
#